data_AF-A0A974VRX6-F1
#
_entry.id   AF-A0A974VRX6-F1
#
_cell.length_a   1.000
_cell.length_b   1.000
_cell.length_c   1.000
_cell.angle_alpha   90.00
_cell.angle_beta   90.00
_cell.angle_gamma   90.00
#
_symmetry.space_group_name_H-M   'P 1'
#
loop_
_entity.id
_entity.type
_entity.pdbx_description
1 polymer ?
#
loop_
_entity_poly.entity_id
_entity_poly.type
_entity_poly.pdbx_seq_one_letter_code
_entity_poly.pdbx_strand_id
1 'polypeptide(L)'
;MSKEKERFFRHVVKGPDLSSCWIWTGAISNDGYGIFWRKDPVTGKDSPIKAHRYVLLLLSQDAQLPEGAQALHKCDNTLCVRASRDGSTHLVLGTRAENMADRARRGRSNLQSNQRSSKKQRAQAAREIRDYIKRKGYSQDLIDQLMKGSIAGQQTLF
;
A
#
# COMPACT_ATOMS: atom_id res chain seq x y z
N MET A 1 19.35 -2.07 13.79
CA MET A 1 17.94 -1.86 13.39
C MET A 1 17.06 -2.19 14.58
N SER A 2 15.97 -1.45 14.85
CA SER A 2 15.10 -1.76 16.00
C SER A 2 14.35 -3.09 15.79
N LYS A 3 14.04 -3.81 16.89
CA LYS A 3 13.23 -5.06 16.84
C LYS A 3 11.88 -4.87 16.12
N GLU A 4 11.31 -3.68 16.22
CA GLU A 4 10.06 -3.33 15.53
C GLU A 4 10.22 -3.26 14.02
N LYS A 5 11.27 -2.60 13.55
CA LYS A 5 11.62 -2.50 12.12
C LYS A 5 11.85 -3.90 11.53
N GLU A 6 12.54 -4.76 12.26
CA GLU A 6 12.74 -6.15 11.85
C GLU A 6 11.41 -6.91 11.74
N ARG A 7 10.52 -6.80 12.74
CA ARG A 7 9.18 -7.40 12.69
C ARG A 7 8.40 -6.93 11.46
N PHE A 8 8.50 -5.65 11.10
CA PHE A 8 7.86 -5.13 9.91
C PHE A 8 8.40 -5.79 8.64
N PHE A 9 9.72 -5.76 8.42
CA PHE A 9 10.32 -6.26 7.18
C PHE A 9 10.22 -7.78 7.02
N ARG A 10 10.04 -8.54 8.10
CA ARG A 10 9.70 -9.98 8.03
C ARG A 10 8.40 -10.28 7.29
N HIS A 11 7.51 -9.30 7.16
CA HIS A 11 6.27 -9.42 6.40
C HIS A 11 6.34 -8.78 5.00
N VAL A 12 7.52 -8.35 4.54
CA VAL A 12 7.66 -7.67 3.25
C VAL A 12 8.35 -8.58 2.26
N VAL A 13 7.64 -8.93 1.18
CA VAL A 13 8.22 -9.62 0.03
C VAL A 13 8.53 -8.60 -1.05
N LYS A 14 9.81 -8.41 -1.38
CA LYS A 14 10.24 -7.47 -2.40
C LYS A 14 10.15 -8.13 -3.76
N GLY A 15 9.53 -7.46 -4.73
CA GLY A 15 9.64 -7.88 -6.12
C GLY A 15 11.05 -7.67 -6.68
N PRO A 16 11.38 -8.35 -7.79
CA PRO A 16 12.74 -8.43 -8.32
C PRO A 16 13.23 -7.13 -8.96
N ASP A 17 12.32 -6.31 -9.52
CA ASP A 17 12.69 -5.16 -10.33
C ASP A 17 12.64 -3.82 -9.57
N LEU A 18 13.30 -2.82 -10.14
CA LEU A 18 13.26 -1.44 -9.64
C LEU A 18 11.87 -0.79 -9.71
N SER A 19 10.94 -1.36 -10.47
CA SER A 19 9.54 -0.93 -10.53
C SER A 19 8.58 -1.89 -9.85
N SER A 20 9.05 -3.03 -9.31
CA SER A 20 8.17 -4.00 -8.67
C SER A 20 7.66 -3.49 -7.32
N CYS A 21 6.45 -3.89 -6.95
CA CYS A 21 5.93 -3.59 -5.62
C CYS A 21 6.70 -4.36 -4.54
N TRP A 22 6.73 -3.80 -3.32
CA TRP A 22 7.10 -4.56 -2.12
C TRP A 22 5.82 -4.92 -1.40
N ILE A 23 5.49 -6.20 -1.33
CA ILE A 23 4.17 -6.65 -0.91
C ILE A 23 4.16 -6.95 0.58
N TRP A 24 3.23 -6.30 1.28
CA TRP A 24 2.88 -6.62 2.66
C TRP A 24 2.15 -7.96 2.73
N THR A 25 2.67 -8.87 3.55
CA THR A 25 2.12 -10.23 3.74
C THR A 25 1.53 -10.47 5.13
N GLY A 26 1.42 -9.43 5.95
CA GLY A 26 0.85 -9.48 7.30
C GLY A 26 -0.68 -9.35 7.33
N ALA A 27 -1.19 -8.71 8.39
CA ALA A 27 -2.61 -8.45 8.56
C ALA A 27 -3.13 -7.48 7.47
N ILE A 28 -4.40 -7.67 7.06
CA ILE A 28 -5.08 -6.85 6.06
C ILE A 28 -6.43 -6.42 6.63
N SER A 29 -6.75 -5.14 6.57
CA SER A 29 -8.04 -4.61 7.00
C SER A 29 -9.16 -4.88 5.99
N ASN A 30 -10.41 -4.65 6.42
CA ASN A 30 -11.61 -4.87 5.62
C ASN A 30 -11.74 -3.97 4.38
N ASP A 31 -10.88 -2.94 4.26
CA ASP A 31 -10.75 -2.06 3.11
C ASP A 31 -9.56 -2.42 2.20
N GLY A 32 -8.85 -3.53 2.47
CA GLY A 32 -7.78 -4.10 1.63
C GLY A 32 -6.38 -3.55 1.87
N TYR A 33 -6.17 -2.68 2.86
CA TYR A 33 -4.83 -2.19 3.19
C TYR A 33 -4.11 -3.10 4.19
N GLY A 34 -2.79 -3.20 4.05
CA GLY A 34 -1.95 -3.83 5.06
C GLY A 34 -2.01 -3.10 6.40
N ILE A 35 -2.03 -3.85 7.49
CA ILE A 35 -2.00 -3.37 8.88
C ILE A 35 -0.77 -3.92 9.57
N PHE A 36 -0.05 -3.04 10.25
CA PHE A 36 1.01 -3.36 11.17
C PHE A 36 0.61 -2.89 12.57
N TRP A 37 0.76 -3.76 13.56
CA TRP A 37 0.66 -3.35 14.97
C TRP A 37 2.02 -2.84 15.40
N ARG A 38 2.09 -1.64 15.98
CA ARG A 38 3.31 -1.03 16.53
C ARG A 38 3.09 -0.62 17.98
N LYS A 39 4.17 -0.36 18.73
CA LYS A 39 4.02 0.27 20.05
C LYS A 39 3.65 1.74 19.86
N ASP A 40 2.57 2.16 20.50
CA ASP A 40 2.19 3.56 20.57
C ASP A 40 3.24 4.33 21.40
N PRO A 41 3.82 5.42 20.86
CA PRO A 41 4.91 6.13 21.53
C PRO A 41 4.47 6.87 22.80
N VAL A 42 3.16 7.12 22.97
CA VAL A 42 2.62 7.83 24.14
C VAL A 42 2.20 6.85 25.23
N THR A 43 1.46 5.80 24.85
CA THR A 43 0.83 4.87 25.79
C THR A 43 1.62 3.57 26.01
N GLY A 44 2.58 3.24 25.14
CA GLY A 44 3.32 1.98 25.16
C GLY A 44 2.50 0.72 24.82
N LYS A 45 1.21 0.88 24.47
CA LYS A 45 0.32 -0.22 24.08
C LYS A 45 0.47 -0.53 22.59
N ASP A 46 0.08 -1.73 22.17
CA ASP A 46 0.03 -2.05 20.75
C ASP A 46 -1.11 -1.28 20.07
N SER A 47 -0.80 -0.54 19.01
CA SER A 47 -1.75 0.23 18.21
C SER A 47 -1.60 -0.09 16.71
N PRO A 48 -2.71 -0.09 15.93
CA PRO A 48 -2.65 -0.46 14.53
C PRO A 48 -2.28 0.77 13.70
N ILE A 49 -1.42 0.55 12.71
CA ILE A 49 -1.09 1.54 11.69
C ILE A 49 -1.16 0.88 10.32
N LYS A 50 -1.58 1.61 9.28
CA LYS A 50 -1.49 1.09 7.91
C LYS A 50 -0.03 0.84 7.56
N ALA A 51 0.29 -0.33 7.01
CA ALA A 51 1.66 -0.77 6.76
C ALA A 51 2.45 0.22 5.86
N HIS A 52 1.80 0.77 4.84
CA HIS A 52 2.39 1.78 3.95
C HIS A 52 2.64 3.13 4.63
N ARG A 53 1.91 3.48 5.70
CA ARG A 53 2.21 4.67 6.51
C ARG A 53 3.41 4.40 7.43
N TYR A 54 3.47 3.20 8.00
CA TYR A 54 4.58 2.82 8.87
C TYR A 54 5.94 2.84 8.15
N VAL A 55 6.01 2.33 6.92
CA VAL A 55 7.28 2.37 6.17
C VAL A 55 7.74 3.80 5.86
N LEU A 56 6.81 4.75 5.67
CA LEU A 56 7.16 6.16 5.50
C LEU A 56 7.70 6.78 6.79
N LEU A 57 7.12 6.44 7.94
CA LEU A 57 7.67 6.83 9.26
C LEU A 57 9.10 6.30 9.45
N LEU A 58 9.34 5.04 9.09
CA LEU A 58 10.67 4.45 9.16
C LEU A 58 11.68 5.17 8.23
N LEU A 59 11.21 5.70 7.10
CA LEU A 59 12.06 6.39 6.13
C LEU A 59 12.38 7.82 6.54
N SER A 60 11.39 8.53 7.11
CA SER A 60 11.53 9.90 7.60
C SER A 60 12.23 9.97 8.95
N GLN A 61 12.23 8.86 9.71
CA GLN A 61 12.77 8.77 11.08
C GLN A 61 11.94 9.56 12.10
N ASP A 62 10.69 9.87 11.77
CA ASP A 62 9.76 10.56 12.66
C ASP A 62 8.87 9.59 13.45
N ALA A 63 8.40 10.03 14.61
CA ALA A 63 7.42 9.27 15.40
C ALA A 63 6.03 9.24 14.75
N GLN A 64 5.69 10.31 14.02
CA GLN A 64 4.39 10.56 13.38
C GLN A 64 4.58 11.23 12.02
N LEU A 65 3.65 10.98 11.11
CA LEU A 65 3.59 11.70 9.84
C LEU A 65 3.00 13.08 10.11
N PRO A 66 3.32 14.10 9.31
CA PRO A 66 2.72 15.42 9.45
C PRO A 66 1.19 15.34 9.52
N GLU A 67 0.59 16.22 10.32
CA GLU A 67 -0.86 16.27 10.45
C GLU A 67 -1.52 16.47 9.08
N GLY A 68 -2.60 15.72 8.82
CA GLY A 68 -3.29 15.74 7.54
C GLY A 68 -2.57 15.02 6.39
N ALA A 69 -1.31 14.59 6.55
CA ALA A 69 -0.56 13.91 5.50
C ALA A 69 -1.18 12.55 5.13
N GLN A 70 -1.37 12.35 3.84
CA GLN A 70 -1.82 11.12 3.20
C GLN A 70 -0.61 10.43 2.56
N ALA A 71 -0.60 9.10 2.64
CA ALA A 71 0.38 8.29 1.95
C ALA A 71 -0.28 7.78 0.65
N LEU A 72 0.20 8.27 -0.48
CA LEU A 72 -0.40 8.02 -1.79
C LEU A 72 0.40 6.96 -2.54
N HIS A 73 -0.32 5.99 -3.11
CA HIS A 73 0.27 4.95 -3.95
C HIS A 73 0.36 5.42 -5.39
N LYS A 74 1.55 5.36 -5.99
CA LYS A 74 1.73 5.52 -7.45
C LYS A 74 1.23 4.31 -8.24
N CYS A 75 1.31 3.12 -7.63
CA CYS A 75 0.95 1.82 -8.24
C CYS A 75 -0.47 1.34 -7.89
N ASP A 76 -1.16 2.03 -6.98
CA ASP A 76 -2.49 1.70 -6.41
C ASP A 76 -2.66 0.34 -5.74
N ASN A 77 -1.61 -0.45 -5.65
CA ASN A 77 -1.63 -1.69 -4.89
C ASN A 77 -1.66 -1.38 -3.39
N THR A 78 -2.78 -1.67 -2.72
CA THR A 78 -2.99 -1.38 -1.29
C THR A 78 -2.07 -2.16 -0.35
N LEU A 79 -1.43 -3.22 -0.84
CA LEU A 79 -0.42 -3.98 -0.11
C LEU A 79 1.01 -3.49 -0.38
N CYS A 80 1.22 -2.58 -1.33
CA CYS A 80 2.54 -2.06 -1.61
C CYS A 80 3.05 -1.19 -0.45
N VAL A 81 4.24 -1.52 0.03
CA VAL A 81 5.00 -0.79 1.07
C VAL A 81 6.37 -0.32 0.56
N ARG A 82 6.55 -0.21 -0.77
CA ARG A 82 7.81 0.25 -1.35
C ARG A 82 7.97 1.75 -1.14
N ALA A 83 8.86 2.10 -0.22
CA ALA A 83 9.32 3.47 0.00
C ALA A 83 10.85 3.49 -0.05
N SER A 84 11.39 4.37 -0.90
CA SER A 84 12.82 4.61 -1.07
C SER A 84 13.08 6.12 -1.14
N ARG A 85 14.33 6.54 -0.92
CA ARG A 85 14.74 7.94 -1.08
C ARG A 85 15.08 8.29 -2.54
N ASP A 86 15.21 7.29 -3.39
CA ASP A 86 15.44 7.44 -4.82
C ASP A 86 14.10 7.52 -5.60
N GLY A 87 14.20 7.66 -6.93
CA GLY A 87 13.04 7.73 -7.82
C GLY A 87 12.17 6.47 -7.87
N SER A 88 12.59 5.35 -7.25
CA SER A 88 11.87 4.07 -7.28
C SER A 88 10.79 3.92 -6.21
N THR A 89 10.50 4.98 -5.44
CA THR A 89 9.44 4.93 -4.42
C THR A 89 8.05 4.80 -5.06
N HIS A 90 7.22 3.93 -4.48
CA HIS A 90 5.80 3.80 -4.85
C HIS A 90 4.88 4.57 -3.91
N LEU A 91 5.44 5.13 -2.84
CA LEU A 91 4.73 5.86 -1.81
C LEU A 91 5.22 7.30 -1.77
N VAL A 92 4.28 8.24 -1.80
CA VAL A 92 4.55 9.66 -1.64
C VAL A 92 3.69 10.24 -0.53
N LEU A 93 4.24 11.19 0.22
CA LEU A 93 3.44 12.00 1.12
C LEU A 93 2.78 13.11 0.31
N GLY A 94 1.50 13.31 0.56
CA GLY A 94 0.73 14.39 -0.03
C GLY A 94 -0.43 14.78 0.88
N THR A 95 -1.17 15.77 0.44
CA THR A 95 -2.36 16.28 1.12
C THR A 95 -3.62 15.57 0.63
N ARG A 96 -4.72 15.76 1.35
CA ARG A 96 -6.03 15.33 0.88
C ARG A 96 -6.40 15.95 -0.47
N ALA A 97 -6.06 17.23 -0.68
CA ALA A 97 -6.34 17.95 -1.92
C ALA A 97 -5.59 17.32 -3.11
N GLU A 98 -4.29 17.05 -2.95
CA GLU A 98 -3.47 16.40 -3.98
C GLU A 98 -3.98 14.99 -4.31
N ASN A 99 -4.37 14.21 -3.30
CA ASN A 99 -4.98 12.89 -3.54
C ASN A 99 -6.29 12.99 -4.34
N MET A 100 -7.14 13.96 -4.04
CA MET A 100 -8.39 14.15 -4.78
C MET A 100 -8.11 14.60 -6.22
N ALA A 101 -7.15 15.50 -6.42
CA ALA A 101 -6.72 15.96 -7.73
C ALA A 101 -6.13 14.82 -8.57
N ASP A 102 -5.24 14.00 -8.00
CA ASP A 102 -4.67 12.83 -8.68
C ASP A 102 -5.76 11.82 -9.05
N ARG A 103 -6.67 11.53 -8.12
CA ARG A 103 -7.81 10.65 -8.40
C ARG A 103 -8.68 11.19 -9.53
N ALA A 104 -8.93 12.50 -9.59
CA ALA A 104 -9.71 13.11 -10.66
C ALA A 104 -8.99 13.01 -12.01
N ARG A 105 -7.69 13.37 -12.05
CA ARG A 105 -6.83 13.25 -13.23
C ARG A 105 -6.80 11.83 -13.79
N ARG A 106 -6.86 10.83 -12.91
CA ARG A 106 -6.81 9.41 -13.27
C ARG A 106 -8.18 8.80 -13.57
N GLY A 107 -9.24 9.62 -13.69
CA GLY A 107 -10.59 9.16 -14.00
C GLY A 107 -11.24 8.32 -12.88
N ARG A 108 -10.78 8.46 -11.63
CA ARG A 108 -11.28 7.72 -10.46
C ARG A 108 -12.19 8.56 -9.56
N SER A 109 -12.76 9.63 -10.11
CA SER A 109 -13.74 10.45 -9.40
C SER A 109 -15.08 9.71 -9.29
N ASN A 110 -15.90 10.07 -8.30
CA ASN A 110 -17.19 9.41 -8.06
C ASN A 110 -18.18 9.60 -9.23
N LEU A 111 -17.95 10.60 -10.09
CA LEU A 111 -18.84 10.97 -11.19
C LEU A 111 -18.49 10.26 -12.50
N GLN A 112 -17.35 9.57 -12.59
CA GLN A 112 -16.77 9.12 -13.87
C GLN A 112 -16.59 7.59 -13.99
N SER A 113 -16.74 6.80 -12.92
CA SER A 113 -16.41 5.37 -12.98
C SER A 113 -17.54 4.45 -12.50
N ASN A 114 -18.21 3.77 -13.44
CA ASN A 114 -19.01 2.56 -13.17
C ASN A 114 -18.13 1.31 -12.85
N GLN A 115 -16.81 1.50 -12.73
CA GLN A 115 -15.80 0.42 -12.68
C GLN A 115 -15.00 0.40 -11.35
N ARG A 116 -15.53 0.96 -10.26
CA ARG A 116 -14.83 0.93 -8.96
C ARG A 116 -15.06 -0.38 -8.23
N SER A 117 -13.98 -1.10 -7.91
CA SER A 117 -14.02 -2.15 -6.89
C SER A 117 -14.57 -1.59 -5.58
N SER A 118 -15.60 -2.26 -5.05
CA SER A 118 -16.04 -2.07 -3.67
C SER A 118 -14.89 -2.33 -2.69
N LYS A 119 -15.02 -1.81 -1.45
CA LYS A 119 -14.06 -2.11 -0.37
C LYS A 119 -13.89 -3.63 -0.18
N LYS A 120 -14.98 -4.39 -0.32
CA LYS A 120 -15.00 -5.86 -0.20
C LYS A 120 -14.17 -6.52 -1.30
N GLN A 121 -14.36 -6.13 -2.56
CA GLN A 121 -13.58 -6.67 -3.69
C GLN A 121 -12.09 -6.38 -3.54
N ARG A 122 -11.73 -5.15 -3.16
CA ARG A 122 -10.33 -4.80 -2.93
C ARG A 122 -9.71 -5.58 -1.77
N ALA A 123 -10.46 -5.76 -0.68
CA ALA A 123 -10.00 -6.58 0.44
C ALA A 123 -9.85 -8.06 0.07
N GLN A 124 -10.71 -8.57 -0.80
CA GLN A 124 -10.60 -9.92 -1.33
C GLN A 124 -9.33 -10.08 -2.18
N ALA A 125 -9.15 -9.22 -3.18
CA ALA A 125 -7.95 -9.23 -4.03
C ALA A 125 -6.66 -9.11 -3.22
N ALA A 126 -6.63 -8.22 -2.21
CA ALA A 126 -5.47 -8.10 -1.31
C ALA A 126 -5.18 -9.41 -0.57
N ARG A 127 -6.20 -10.09 -0.03
CA ARG A 127 -6.01 -11.38 0.65
C ARG A 127 -5.50 -12.46 -0.32
N GLU A 128 -6.04 -12.51 -1.53
CA GLU A 128 -5.60 -13.45 -2.57
C GLU A 128 -4.14 -13.23 -2.98
N ILE A 129 -3.75 -11.97 -3.21
CA ILE A 129 -2.35 -11.60 -3.49
C ILE A 129 -1.43 -12.07 -2.36
N ARG A 130 -1.78 -11.72 -1.10
CA ARG A 130 -0.98 -12.13 0.07
C ARG A 130 -0.86 -13.65 0.15
N ASP A 131 -1.97 -14.37 0.07
CA ASP A 131 -2.00 -15.80 0.30
C ASP A 131 -1.27 -16.56 -0.80
N TYR A 132 -1.34 -16.09 -2.03
CA TYR A 132 -0.51 -16.60 -3.12
C TYR A 132 0.97 -16.36 -2.83
N ILE A 133 1.36 -15.12 -2.53
CA ILE A 133 2.78 -14.77 -2.32
C ILE A 133 3.40 -15.55 -1.17
N LYS A 134 2.65 -15.76 -0.06
CA LYS A 134 3.11 -16.59 1.06
C LYS A 134 3.35 -18.04 0.68
N ARG A 135 2.61 -18.58 -0.30
CA ARG A 135 2.71 -20.00 -0.71
C ARG A 135 3.66 -20.23 -1.88
N LYS A 136 3.74 -19.30 -2.81
CA LYS A 136 4.37 -19.49 -4.13
C LYS A 136 5.45 -18.46 -4.46
N GLY A 137 5.62 -17.44 -3.62
CA GLY A 137 6.56 -16.35 -3.88
C GLY A 137 5.96 -15.23 -4.73
N TYR A 138 6.79 -14.26 -5.08
CA TYR A 138 6.37 -13.06 -5.81
C TYR A 138 5.94 -13.41 -7.25
N SER A 139 4.83 -12.84 -7.71
CA SER A 139 4.36 -12.92 -9.11
C SER A 139 3.78 -11.59 -9.52
N GLN A 140 4.44 -10.90 -10.45
CA GLN A 140 3.97 -9.63 -11.00
C GLN A 140 2.66 -9.82 -11.78
N ASP A 141 2.60 -10.85 -12.62
CA ASP A 141 1.42 -11.15 -13.43
C ASP A 141 0.15 -11.37 -12.60
N LEU A 142 0.26 -12.12 -11.50
CA LEU A 142 -0.88 -12.32 -10.60
C LEU A 142 -1.31 -11.02 -9.92
N ILE A 143 -0.34 -10.22 -9.44
CA ILE A 143 -0.62 -8.92 -8.83
C ILE A 143 -1.40 -8.06 -9.83
N ASP A 144 -0.92 -7.97 -11.06
CA ASP A 144 -1.56 -7.16 -12.10
C ASP A 144 -2.93 -7.71 -12.48
N GLN A 145 -3.10 -9.03 -12.58
CA GLN A 145 -4.39 -9.66 -12.86
C GLN A 145 -5.42 -9.37 -11.76
N LEU A 146 -5.07 -9.52 -10.49
CA LEU A 146 -6.00 -9.30 -9.38
C LEU A 146 -6.30 -7.82 -9.15
N MET A 147 -5.32 -6.95 -9.45
CA MET A 147 -5.50 -5.50 -9.47
C MET A 147 -6.42 -5.09 -10.63
N LYS A 148 -6.23 -5.61 -11.84
CA LYS A 148 -7.08 -5.35 -13.02
C LYS A 148 -8.46 -5.99 -12.93
N GLY A 149 -8.60 -7.17 -12.33
CA GLY A 149 -9.90 -7.78 -12.02
C GLY A 149 -10.71 -6.96 -11.01
N SER A 150 -10.03 -6.13 -10.22
CA SER A 150 -10.63 -5.09 -9.37
C SER A 150 -10.77 -3.73 -10.08
N ILE A 151 -10.07 -3.52 -11.19
CA ILE A 151 -9.98 -2.28 -11.98
C ILE A 151 -10.19 -2.65 -13.46
N ALA A 152 -11.41 -3.06 -13.83
CA ALA A 152 -11.71 -3.21 -15.24
C ALA A 152 -11.70 -1.81 -15.88
N GLY A 153 -10.68 -1.49 -16.67
CA GLY A 153 -10.68 -0.32 -17.57
C GLY A 153 -9.72 0.84 -17.28
N GLN A 154 -8.59 0.65 -16.60
CA GLN A 154 -7.52 1.66 -16.68
C GLN A 154 -6.44 1.22 -17.67
N GLN A 155 -6.44 1.84 -18.84
CA GLN A 155 -5.24 1.94 -19.66
C GLN A 155 -4.16 2.65 -18.83
N THR A 156 -3.07 1.94 -18.56
CA THR A 156 -1.80 2.58 -18.22
C THR A 156 -1.31 3.27 -19.49
N LEU A 157 -1.47 4.59 -19.54
CA LEU A 157 -0.76 5.44 -20.48
C LEU A 157 0.73 5.35 -20.13
N PHE A 158 1.46 4.50 -20.85
CA PHE A 158 2.85 4.75 -21.17
C PHE A 158 2.88 5.41 -22.55
#